data_AF-A0AAE0CJF8-F1
#
_entry.id   AF-A0AAE0CJF8-F1
#
_cell.length_a   1.000
_cell.length_b   1.000
_cell.length_c   1.000
_cell.angle_alpha   90.00
_cell.angle_beta   90.00
_cell.angle_gamma   90.00
#
_symmetry.space_group_name_H-M   'P 1'
#
loop_
_entity.id
_entity.type
_entity.pdbx_description
1 polymer ?
#
loop_
_entity_poly.entity_id
_entity_poly.type
_entity_poly.pdbx_seq_one_letter_code
_entity_poly.pdbx_strand_id
1 'polypeptide(L)'
;MMQLKLQLQTLKKGNSSMSDYLMKKESLIDAWMYSGSVVFEDDKVGCILGGLGLEYDALVIPITSMPGCYSLPEINALLLTHEPRIDQHHSSES
;
A
#
# COMPACT_ATOMS: atom_id res chain seq x y z
N MET A 1 0.24 -18.16 11.34
CA MET A 1 -0.70 -17.10 10.89
C MET A 1 -0.37 -15.72 11.47
N MET A 2 -0.06 -15.57 12.76
CA MET A 2 0.20 -14.25 13.39
C MET A 2 1.42 -13.50 12.82
N GLN A 3 2.46 -14.22 12.39
CA GLN A 3 3.70 -13.63 11.87
C GLN A 3 3.51 -12.91 10.52
N LEU A 4 2.69 -13.45 9.61
CA LEU A 4 2.43 -12.83 8.29
C LEU A 4 1.61 -11.55 8.44
N LYS A 5 0.58 -11.57 9.29
CA LYS A 5 -0.22 -10.38 9.61
C LYS A 5 0.64 -9.28 10.23
N LEU A 6 1.53 -9.65 11.16
CA LEU A 6 2.46 -8.71 11.76
C LEU A 6 3.40 -8.11 10.71
N GLN A 7 4.00 -8.94 9.84
CA GLN A 7 4.87 -8.46 8.76
C GLN A 7 4.14 -7.49 7.83
N LEU A 8 2.88 -7.79 7.45
CA LEU A 8 2.05 -6.90 6.65
C LEU A 8 1.80 -5.56 7.33
N GLN A 9 1.51 -5.55 8.63
CA GLN A 9 1.26 -4.32 9.38
C GLN A 9 2.54 -3.50 9.64
N THR A 10 3.69 -4.16 9.78
CA THR A 10 4.97 -3.48 10.05
C THR A 10 5.73 -3.10 8.79
N LEU A 11 5.39 -3.67 7.63
CA LEU A 11 6.02 -3.36 6.37
C LEU A 11 5.63 -1.94 5.95
N LYS A 12 6.57 -1.02 6.10
CA LYS A 12 6.50 0.36 5.63
C LYS A 12 7.22 0.50 4.29
N LYS A 13 6.77 1.43 3.44
CA LYS A 13 7.48 1.80 2.21
C LYS A 13 8.88 2.34 2.55
N GLY A 14 8.95 3.29 3.49
CA GLY A 14 10.18 3.99 3.82
C GLY A 14 10.83 4.61 2.58
N ASN A 15 12.12 4.35 2.39
CA ASN A 15 12.91 4.84 1.25
C ASN A 15 12.91 3.89 0.05
N SER A 16 12.09 2.82 0.07
CA SER A 16 11.94 1.94 -1.11
C SER A 16 11.06 2.60 -2.16
N SER A 17 11.23 2.21 -3.42
CA SER A 17 10.30 2.59 -4.49
C SER A 17 8.90 2.02 -4.20
N MET A 18 7.86 2.68 -4.73
CA MET A 18 6.48 2.21 -4.61
C MET A 18 6.32 0.84 -5.27
N SER A 19 6.96 0.62 -6.42
CA SER A 19 6.99 -0.68 -7.09
C SER A 19 7.53 -1.80 -6.20
N ASP A 20 8.68 -1.58 -5.55
CA ASP A 20 9.27 -2.57 -4.63
C ASP A 20 8.37 -2.82 -3.41
N TYR A 21 7.74 -1.75 -2.91
CA TYR A 21 6.82 -1.84 -1.79
C TYR A 21 5.58 -2.67 -2.13
N LEU A 22 4.95 -2.40 -3.27
CA LEU A 22 3.77 -3.13 -3.75
C LEU A 22 4.10 -4.60 -4.01
N MET A 23 5.23 -4.90 -4.67
CA MET A 23 5.67 -6.27 -4.92
C MET A 23 5.88 -7.07 -3.63
N LYS A 24 6.47 -6.44 -2.60
CA LYS A 24 6.64 -7.07 -1.27
C LYS A 24 5.29 -7.30 -0.58
N LYS A 25 4.36 -6.34 -0.66
CA LYS A 25 3.02 -6.49 -0.09
C LYS A 25 2.25 -7.61 -0.78
N GLU A 26 2.27 -7.66 -2.10
CA GLU A 26 1.62 -8.70 -2.89
C GLU A 26 2.17 -10.09 -2.55
N SER A 27 3.50 -10.25 -2.49
CA SER A 27 4.14 -11.51 -2.09
C SER A 27 3.71 -11.97 -0.70
N LEU A 28 3.53 -11.04 0.25
CA LEU A 28 3.05 -11.36 1.60
C LEU A 28 1.56 -11.75 1.61
N ILE A 29 0.74 -11.07 0.82
CA ILE A 29 -0.69 -11.39 0.67
C ILE A 29 -0.86 -12.77 0.02
N ASP A 30 -0.09 -13.08 -1.02
CA ASP A 30 -0.10 -14.38 -1.70
C ASP A 30 0.34 -15.50 -0.77
N ALA A 31 1.42 -15.30 0.02
CA ALA A 31 1.84 -16.26 1.03
C ALA A 31 0.74 -16.49 2.08
N TRP A 32 -0.05 -15.46 2.38
CA TRP A 32 -1.16 -15.56 3.32
C TRP A 32 -2.36 -16.31 2.73
N MET A 33 -2.70 -16.06 1.46
CA MET A 33 -3.74 -16.79 0.73
C MET A 33 -3.35 -18.26 0.55
N TYR A 34 -2.08 -18.55 0.23
CA TYR A 34 -1.56 -19.92 0.13
C TYR A 34 -1.70 -20.69 1.44
N SER A 35 -1.65 -20.00 2.59
CA SER A 35 -1.88 -20.62 3.90
C SER A 35 -3.34 -21.00 4.19
N GLY A 36 -4.26 -20.80 3.25
CA GLY A 36 -5.69 -21.14 3.37
C GLY A 36 -6.53 -20.06 4.03
N SER A 37 -6.01 -18.83 4.15
CA SER A 37 -6.73 -17.69 4.73
C SER A 37 -7.50 -16.93 3.64
N VAL A 38 -8.78 -16.64 3.89
CA VAL A 38 -9.55 -15.71 3.05
C VAL A 38 -9.12 -14.29 3.42
N VAL A 39 -8.55 -13.57 2.46
CA VAL A 39 -8.17 -12.16 2.62
C VAL A 39 -9.14 -11.33 1.80
N PHE A 40 -9.95 -10.50 2.48
CA PHE A 40 -10.88 -9.59 1.82
C PHE A 40 -10.13 -8.48 1.11
N GLU A 41 -10.72 -7.93 0.04
CA GLU A 41 -10.09 -6.86 -0.72
C GLU A 41 -9.82 -5.62 0.15
N ASP A 42 -10.77 -5.24 1.02
CA ASP A 42 -10.60 -4.15 1.97
C ASP A 42 -9.42 -4.36 2.93
N ASP A 43 -9.18 -5.61 3.35
CA ASP A 43 -8.03 -5.94 4.20
C ASP A 43 -6.71 -5.76 3.43
N LYS A 44 -6.68 -6.13 2.13
CA LYS A 44 -5.52 -5.92 1.25
C LYS A 44 -5.23 -4.43 1.10
N VAL A 45 -6.27 -3.63 0.85
CA VAL A 45 -6.19 -2.18 0.72
C VAL A 45 -5.67 -1.56 2.02
N GLY A 46 -6.26 -1.90 3.17
CA GLY A 46 -5.82 -1.41 4.47
C GLY A 46 -4.35 -1.77 4.77
N CYS A 47 -3.93 -2.98 4.41
CA CYS A 47 -2.54 -3.40 4.56
C CYS A 47 -1.57 -2.57 3.70
N ILE A 48 -1.96 -2.20 2.48
CA ILE A 48 -1.13 -1.38 1.59
C ILE A 48 -1.07 0.06 2.10
N LEU A 49 -2.20 0.66 2.44
CA LEU A 49 -2.24 2.08 2.85
C LEU A 49 -1.55 2.31 4.21
N GLY A 50 -1.67 1.37 5.14
CA GLY A 50 -1.09 1.51 6.49
C GLY A 50 0.44 1.55 6.55
N GLY A 51 1.14 1.17 5.48
CA GLY A 51 2.60 1.25 5.40
C GLY A 51 3.13 2.49 4.66
N LEU A 52 2.25 3.39 4.22
CA LEU A 52 2.62 4.63 3.54
C LEU A 52 2.92 5.75 4.53
N GLY A 53 3.77 6.69 4.13
CA GLY A 53 4.02 7.92 4.90
C GLY A 53 3.00 9.02 4.62
N LEU A 54 3.09 10.12 5.36
CA LEU A 54 2.17 11.27 5.26
C LEU A 54 2.17 11.90 3.87
N GLU A 55 3.23 11.72 3.08
CA GLU A 55 3.31 12.19 1.71
C GLU A 55 2.25 11.56 0.78
N TYR A 56 1.61 10.46 1.21
CA TYR A 56 0.51 9.80 0.50
C TYR A 56 -0.88 10.11 1.06
N ASP A 57 -1.03 10.98 2.07
CA ASP A 57 -2.33 11.28 2.69
C ASP A 57 -3.39 11.78 1.68
N ALA A 58 -2.94 12.47 0.63
CA ALA A 58 -3.80 12.90 -0.49
C ALA A 58 -4.52 11.74 -1.21
N LEU A 59 -3.97 10.53 -1.14
CA LEU A 59 -4.59 9.30 -1.65
C LEU A 59 -5.20 8.46 -0.52
N VAL A 60 -4.52 8.35 0.62
CA VAL A 60 -4.98 7.49 1.74
C VAL A 60 -6.33 7.95 2.27
N ILE A 61 -6.54 9.26 2.47
CA ILE A 61 -7.77 9.81 3.03
C ILE A 61 -9.01 9.47 2.16
N PRO A 62 -9.06 9.79 0.85
CA PRO A 62 -10.23 9.49 0.04
C PRO A 62 -10.46 7.98 -0.13
N ILE A 63 -9.40 7.17 -0.26
CA ILE A 63 -9.54 5.71 -0.44
C ILE A 63 -10.09 5.06 0.85
N THR A 64 -9.64 5.50 2.03
CA THR A 64 -10.14 4.97 3.31
C THR A 64 -11.52 5.48 3.68
N SER A 65 -11.87 6.70 3.27
CA SER A 65 -13.19 7.30 3.53
C SER A 65 -14.31 6.71 2.68
N MET A 66 -13.96 6.08 1.54
CA MET A 66 -14.91 5.48 0.61
C MET A 66 -14.50 4.04 0.27
N PRO A 67 -14.70 3.08 1.18
CA PRO A 67 -14.38 1.67 0.95
C PRO A 67 -15.14 1.12 -0.27
N GLY A 68 -14.47 0.32 -1.10
CA GLY A 68 -15.06 -0.28 -2.30
C GLY A 68 -15.23 0.66 -3.51
N CYS A 69 -14.87 1.95 -3.40
CA CYS A 69 -14.91 2.86 -4.57
C CYS A 69 -13.77 2.64 -5.57
N TYR A 70 -12.67 2.03 -5.13
CA TYR A 70 -11.51 1.75 -5.96
C TYR A 70 -11.13 0.28 -5.80
N SER A 71 -10.84 -0.36 -6.92
CA SER A 71 -10.28 -1.72 -6.95
C SER A 71 -8.79 -1.69 -6.57
N LEU A 72 -8.27 -2.83 -6.12
CA LEU A 72 -6.85 -2.97 -5.77
C LEU A 72 -5.90 -2.57 -6.91
N PRO A 73 -6.14 -2.94 -8.19
CA PRO A 73 -5.30 -2.49 -9.31
C PRO A 73 -5.33 -0.97 -9.53
N GLU A 74 -6.48 -0.33 -9.35
CA GLU A 74 -6.62 1.13 -9.48
C GLU A 74 -5.82 1.84 -8.38
N ILE A 75 -5.91 1.35 -7.14
CA ILE A 75 -5.13 1.89 -6.02
C ILE A 75 -3.63 1.76 -6.30
N ASN A 76 -3.16 0.61 -6.78
CA ASN A 76 -1.77 0.41 -7.16
C ASN A 76 -1.32 1.40 -8.24
N ALA A 77 -2.14 1.59 -9.28
CA ALA A 77 -1.85 2.54 -10.35
C ALA A 77 -1.80 4.00 -9.86
N LEU A 78 -2.73 4.39 -8.98
CA LEU A 78 -2.75 5.72 -8.35
C LEU A 78 -1.47 5.96 -7.54
N LEU A 79 -1.07 4.98 -6.72
CA LEU A 79 0.14 5.05 -5.91
C LEU A 79 1.41 5.21 -6.76
N LEU A 80 1.56 4.38 -7.81
CA LEU A 80 2.69 4.46 -8.74
C LEU A 80 2.74 5.80 -9.49
N THR A 81 1.58 6.34 -9.86
CA THR A 81 1.50 7.63 -10.57
C THR A 81 1.79 8.81 -9.65
N HIS A 82 1.56 8.66 -8.35
CA HIS A 82 1.75 9.70 -7.35
C HIS A 82 3.19 9.81 -6.85
N GLU A 83 3.93 8.70 -6.77
CA GLU A 83 5.33 8.67 -6.37
C GLU A 83 6.22 9.73 -7.06
N PRO A 84 6.26 9.85 -8.40
CA PRO A 84 7.11 10.86 -9.05
C PRO A 84 6.70 12.31 -8.74
N ARG A 85 5.42 12.56 -8.40
CA ARG A 85 4.94 13.90 -8.02
C ARG A 85 5.46 14.30 -6.64
N ILE A 86 5.50 13.34 -5.70
CA ILE A 86 6.09 13.55 -4.38
C ILE A 86 7.58 13.86 -4.51
N ASP A 87 8.30 13.07 -5.31
CA ASP A 87 9.75 13.24 -5.48
C ASP A 87 10.11 14.61 -6.09
N GLN A 88 9.28 15.10 -7.01
CA GLN A 88 9.41 16.45 -7.58
C GLN A 88 9.18 17.55 -6.54
N HIS A 89 8.17 17.40 -5.67
CA HIS A 89 7.90 18.37 -4.61
C HIS A 89 9.05 18.40 -3.58
N HIS A 90 9.55 17.24 -3.14
CA HIS A 90 10.69 17.18 -2.21
C HIS A 90 11.98 17.75 -2.81
N SER A 91 12.19 17.61 -4.13
CA SER A 91 13.35 18.18 -4.82
C SER A 91 13.26 19.70 -4.99
N SER A 92 12.06 20.29 -4.86
CA SER A 92 11.82 21.73 -5.02
C SER A 92 11.94 22.50 -3.68
N GLU A 93 11.92 21.80 -2.55
CA GLU A 93 12.05 22.36 -1.20
C GLU A 93 13.48 22.24 -0.61
N SER A 94 14.44 21.69 -1.38
CA SER A 94 15.84 21.51 -0.98
C SER A 94 16.79 22.56 -1.54
#